data_AF-A0A7V3CZU0-F1
#
_entry.id   AF-A0A7V3CZU0-F1
#
_cell.length_a   1.000
_cell.length_b   1.000
_cell.length_c   1.000
_cell.angle_alpha   90.00
_cell.angle_beta   90.00
_cell.angle_gamma   90.00
#
_symmetry.space_group_name_H-M   'P 1'
#
loop_
_entity.id
_entity.type
_entity.pdbx_description
1 polymer ?
#
loop_
_entity_poly.entity_id
_entity_poly.type
_entity_poly.pdbx_seq_one_letter_code
_entity_poly.pdbx_strand_id
1 'polypeptide(L)'
;MSELIEKINETLSVIRKHTTENYPIGIILGTGLGGLVKEINIEHQIDYSELPHFPLSTVESHQGKLIFGTINGKKVVAMQGRFHYYEGYSMQQITYPVRVMKFLGVQTLLVS
;
A
#
# COMPACT_ATOMS: atom_id res chain seq x y z
N MET A 1 9.48 -19.43 -3.81
CA MET A 1 8.03 -19.24 -3.62
C MET A 1 7.65 -19.21 -2.14
N SER A 2 8.18 -20.12 -1.32
CA SER A 2 7.99 -20.13 0.15
C SER A 2 8.39 -18.82 0.81
N GLU A 3 9.60 -18.32 0.52
CA GLU A 3 10.14 -17.11 1.15
C GLU A 3 9.31 -15.84 0.88
N LEU A 4 8.76 -15.68 -0.33
CA LEU A 4 7.91 -14.53 -0.65
C LEU A 4 6.59 -14.57 0.14
N ILE A 5 6.00 -15.74 0.29
CA ILE A 5 4.75 -15.93 1.05
C ILE A 5 5.00 -15.65 2.54
N GLU A 6 6.15 -16.09 3.07
CA GLU A 6 6.54 -15.81 4.45
C GLU A 6 6.68 -14.30 4.69
N LYS A 7 7.41 -13.58 3.83
CA LYS A 7 7.50 -12.11 3.88
C LYS A 7 6.14 -11.46 3.84
N ILE A 8 5.26 -11.89 2.93
CA ILE A 8 3.90 -11.35 2.84
C ILE A 8 3.13 -11.58 4.16
N ASN A 9 3.22 -12.76 4.76
CA ASN A 9 2.55 -13.07 6.02
C ASN A 9 3.06 -12.21 7.18
N GLU A 10 4.36 -11.94 7.24
CA GLU A 10 4.94 -11.03 8.24
C GLU A 10 4.37 -9.61 8.12
N THR A 11 4.29 -9.08 6.89
CA THR A 11 3.69 -7.76 6.66
C THR A 11 2.19 -7.74 6.96
N LEU A 12 1.45 -8.77 6.53
CA LEU A 12 0.03 -8.92 6.85
C LEU A 12 -0.20 -8.98 8.36
N SER A 13 0.72 -9.57 9.13
CA SER A 13 0.60 -9.62 10.59
C SER A 13 0.60 -8.24 11.24
N VAL A 14 1.36 -7.29 10.68
CA VAL A 14 1.37 -5.89 11.14
C VAL A 14 0.10 -5.16 10.70
N ILE A 15 -0.33 -5.33 9.45
CA ILE A 15 -1.55 -4.70 8.93
C ILE A 15 -2.78 -5.19 9.71
N ARG A 16 -2.86 -6.48 10.01
CA ARG A 16 -3.98 -7.09 10.74
C ARG A 16 -4.13 -6.65 12.20
N LYS A 17 -3.11 -6.02 12.78
CA LYS A 17 -3.25 -5.34 14.10
C LYS A 17 -4.11 -4.08 14.00
N HIS A 18 -4.21 -3.48 12.82
CA HIS A 18 -4.95 -2.25 12.57
C HIS A 18 -6.35 -2.56 12.02
N THR A 19 -6.44 -3.44 11.03
CA THR A 19 -7.72 -3.81 10.41
C THR A 19 -7.72 -5.24 9.87
N THR A 20 -8.87 -5.90 10.00
CA THR A 20 -9.16 -7.22 9.40
C THR A 20 -10.28 -7.15 8.38
N GLU A 21 -10.73 -5.93 8.05
CA GLU A 21 -11.80 -5.70 7.11
C GLU A 21 -11.38 -5.95 5.66
N ASN A 22 -12.37 -6.12 4.78
CA ASN A 22 -12.12 -6.35 3.36
C ASN A 22 -12.07 -5.02 2.58
N TYR A 23 -10.96 -4.78 1.89
CA TYR A 23 -10.74 -3.63 1.01
C TYR A 23 -10.61 -4.12 -0.44
N PRO A 24 -11.69 -4.19 -1.23
CA PRO A 24 -11.67 -4.81 -2.55
C PRO A 24 -10.94 -3.99 -3.62
N ILE A 25 -10.65 -2.71 -3.34
CA ILE A 25 -10.02 -1.77 -4.28
C ILE A 25 -8.68 -1.32 -3.72
N GLY A 26 -7.61 -1.54 -4.49
CA GLY A 26 -6.29 -1.00 -4.24
C GLY A 26 -6.02 0.21 -5.13
N ILE A 27 -5.37 1.24 -4.62
CA ILE A 27 -5.01 2.44 -5.37
C ILE A 27 -3.52 2.72 -5.18
N ILE A 28 -2.79 2.96 -6.27
CA ILE A 28 -1.39 3.44 -6.23
C ILE A 28 -1.36 4.88 -6.72
N LEU A 29 -1.04 5.80 -5.81
CA LEU A 29 -1.00 7.23 -6.10
C LEU A 29 0.39 7.64 -6.59
N GLY A 30 0.44 8.18 -7.80
CA GLY A 30 1.63 8.82 -8.35
C GLY A 30 1.88 10.22 -7.81
N THR A 31 2.97 10.83 -8.29
CA THR A 31 3.35 12.21 -7.98
C THR A 31 2.21 13.17 -8.34
N GLY A 32 1.89 14.10 -7.43
CA GLY A 32 0.84 15.10 -7.63
C GLY A 32 -0.59 14.65 -7.30
N LEU A 33 -0.81 13.36 -7.01
CA LEU A 33 -2.15 12.81 -6.72
C LEU A 33 -2.45 12.67 -5.22
N GLY A 34 -1.65 13.32 -4.37
CA GLY A 34 -1.93 13.43 -2.93
C GLY A 34 -3.27 14.11 -2.62
N GLY A 35 -3.86 14.85 -3.56
CA GLY A 35 -5.21 15.40 -3.44
C GLY A 35 -6.28 14.33 -3.21
N LEU A 36 -6.15 13.15 -3.83
CA LEU A 36 -7.14 12.07 -3.66
C LEU A 36 -7.20 11.57 -2.21
N VAL A 37 -6.08 11.62 -1.49
CA VAL A 37 -6.03 11.22 -0.08
C VAL A 37 -6.99 12.03 0.78
N LYS A 38 -7.22 13.31 0.43
CA LYS A 38 -8.14 14.19 1.16
C LYS A 38 -9.62 13.76 1.01
N GLU A 39 -9.94 13.01 -0.03
CA GLU A 39 -11.28 12.47 -0.28
C GLU A 39 -11.50 11.10 0.38
N ILE A 40 -10.45 10.51 0.98
CA ILE A 40 -10.56 9.26 1.72
C ILE A 40 -11.05 9.58 3.13
N ASN A 41 -12.17 8.99 3.53
CA ASN A 41 -12.52 8.88 4.94
C ASN A 41 -11.59 7.83 5.56
N ILE A 42 -10.48 8.29 6.14
CA ILE A 42 -9.39 7.44 6.65
C ILE A 42 -9.85 6.73 7.93
N GLU A 43 -9.76 5.40 7.93
CA GLU A 43 -10.00 4.53 9.09
C GLU A 43 -8.67 4.19 9.77
N HIS A 44 -7.65 3.83 8.97
CA HIS A 44 -6.30 3.51 9.44
C HIS A 44 -5.24 4.03 8.46
N GLN A 45 -4.06 4.34 8.98
CA GLN A 45 -2.87 4.69 8.20
C GLN A 45 -1.65 4.05 8.85
N ILE A 46 -0.76 3.49 8.04
CA ILE A 46 0.46 2.81 8.49
C ILE A 46 1.63 3.35 7.67
N ASP A 47 2.69 3.82 8.32
CA ASP A 47 3.89 4.27 7.61
C ASP A 47 4.62 3.05 6.99
N TYR A 48 5.19 3.20 5.80
CA TYR A 48 5.93 2.11 5.13
C TYR A 48 7.09 1.60 5.98
N SER A 49 7.69 2.44 6.83
CA SER A 49 8.73 2.05 7.78
C SER A 49 8.27 1.09 8.86
N GLU A 50 6.96 1.02 9.13
CA GLU A 50 6.38 0.07 10.09
C GLU A 50 6.01 -1.25 9.43
N LEU A 51 5.99 -1.31 8.10
CA LEU A 51 5.64 -2.49 7.32
C LEU A 51 6.91 -3.30 6.98
N PRO A 52 7.06 -4.53 7.49
CA PRO A 52 8.15 -5.41 7.09
C PRO A 52 8.24 -5.54 5.57
N HIS A 53 9.46 -5.57 5.04
CA HIS A 53 9.77 -5.78 3.61
C HIS A 53 9.28 -4.70 2.64
N PHE A 54 8.58 -3.67 3.11
CA PHE A 54 8.25 -2.51 2.29
C PHE A 54 9.53 -1.70 2.01
N PRO A 55 9.74 -1.26 0.77
CA PRO A 55 10.71 -0.22 0.49
C PRO A 55 10.32 1.09 1.19
N LEU A 56 11.31 1.93 1.46
CA LEU A 56 11.08 3.28 1.95
C LEU A 56 10.96 4.22 0.75
N SER A 57 10.05 5.19 0.79
CA SER A 57 10.00 6.17 -0.29
C SER A 57 11.07 7.23 -0.05
N THR A 58 11.91 7.51 -1.05
CA THR A 58 13.01 8.49 -0.92
C THR A 58 12.70 9.81 -1.62
N VAL A 59 11.57 9.88 -2.32
CA VAL A 59 11.09 11.08 -3.03
C VAL A 59 10.31 11.97 -2.07
N GLU A 60 10.69 13.23 -1.97
CA GLU A 60 10.14 14.22 -1.01
C GLU A 60 8.60 14.34 -1.04
N SER A 61 7.99 14.19 -2.22
CA SER A 61 6.52 14.25 -2.37
C SER A 61 5.77 12.99 -1.91
N HIS A 62 6.48 11.90 -1.61
CA HIS A 62 5.88 10.63 -1.24
C HIS A 62 5.91 10.46 0.28
N GLN A 63 4.75 10.67 0.92
CA GLN A 63 4.64 10.52 2.38
C GLN A 63 4.93 9.10 2.87
N GLY A 64 4.80 8.09 2.00
CA GLY A 64 5.18 6.73 2.32
C GLY A 64 4.20 6.04 3.26
N LYS A 65 2.89 6.10 2.94
CA LYS A 65 1.82 5.57 3.78
C LYS A 65 0.94 4.57 3.06
N LEU A 66 0.50 3.55 3.79
CA LEU A 66 -0.58 2.65 3.40
C LEU A 66 -1.84 3.06 4.14
N ILE A 67 -2.83 3.54 3.40
CA ILE A 67 -4.04 4.17 3.93
C ILE A 67 -5.21 3.23 3.68
N PHE A 68 -6.00 2.99 4.72
CA PHE A 68 -7.24 2.21 4.68
C PHE A 68 -8.39 3.14 5.00
N GLY A 69 -9.45 3.06 4.21
CA GLY A 69 -10.62 3.90 4.42
C GLY A 69 -11.68 3.73 3.36
N THR A 70 -12.52 4.75 3.25
CA THR A 70 -13.69 4.72 2.38
C THR A 70 -13.77 5.96 1.48
N ILE A 71 -14.01 5.77 0.18
CA ILE A 71 -14.33 6.82 -0.80
C ILE A 71 -15.73 6.53 -1.34
N ASN A 72 -16.68 7.46 -1.23
CA ASN A 72 -18.06 7.30 -1.74
C ASN A 72 -18.72 5.95 -1.36
N GLY A 73 -18.54 5.53 -0.11
CA GLY A 73 -19.09 4.26 0.41
C GLY A 73 -18.36 3.00 -0.07
N LYS A 74 -17.24 3.12 -0.80
CA LYS A 74 -16.39 2.00 -1.21
C LYS A 74 -15.13 1.93 -0.36
N LYS A 75 -14.87 0.76 0.21
CA LYS A 75 -13.63 0.48 0.95
C LYS A 75 -12.44 0.39 0.01
N VAL A 76 -11.39 1.15 0.31
CA VAL A 76 -10.16 1.23 -0.46
C VAL A 76 -8.94 1.06 0.43
N VAL A 77 -7.89 0.47 -0.13
CA VAL A 77 -6.52 0.58 0.39
C VAL A 77 -5.69 1.38 -0.61
N ALA A 78 -5.08 2.46 -0.16
CA ALA A 78 -4.33 3.39 -1.01
C ALA A 78 -2.87 3.47 -0.58
N MET A 79 -1.96 3.37 -1.54
CA MET A 79 -0.56 3.73 -1.38
C MET A 79 -0.38 5.21 -1.66
N GLN A 80 -0.08 5.99 -0.63
CA GLN A 80 0.30 7.40 -0.75
C GLN A 80 1.81 7.50 -1.00
N GLY A 81 2.16 7.51 -2.29
CA GLY A 81 3.53 7.38 -2.75
C GLY A 81 3.80 5.98 -3.30
N ARG A 82 4.80 5.87 -4.16
CA ARG A 82 5.23 4.63 -4.81
C ARG A 82 6.74 4.56 -4.89
N PHE A 83 7.22 3.39 -5.30
CA PHE A 83 8.64 3.12 -5.48
C PHE A 83 8.97 3.10 -6.96
N HIS A 84 10.14 3.62 -7.31
CA HIS A 84 10.59 3.68 -8.67
C HIS A 84 11.89 2.89 -8.85
N TYR A 85 12.06 2.38 -10.06
CA TYR A 85 13.26 1.64 -10.42
C TYR A 85 14.54 2.50 -10.37
N TYR A 86 14.42 3.79 -10.68
CA TYR A 86 15.55 4.72 -10.61
C TYR A 86 16.01 5.02 -9.17
N GLU A 87 15.22 4.69 -8.15
CA GLU A 87 15.63 4.79 -6.74
C GLU A 87 16.57 3.64 -6.33
N GLY A 88 16.86 2.70 -7.24
CA GLY A 88 17.74 1.55 -7.02
C GLY A 88 17.03 0.28 -6.53
N TYR A 89 15.69 0.31 -6.45
CA TYR A 89 14.89 -0.85 -6.07
C TYR A 89 14.75 -1.87 -7.20
N SER A 90 14.81 -3.15 -6.84
CA SER A 90 14.45 -4.24 -7.75
C SER A 90 12.97 -4.21 -8.12
N MET A 91 12.60 -4.83 -9.25
CA MET A 91 11.19 -4.96 -9.65
C MET A 91 10.38 -5.77 -8.63
N GLN A 92 11.02 -6.73 -7.94
CA GLN A 92 10.40 -7.48 -6.84
C GLN A 92 10.04 -6.56 -5.68
N GLN A 93 10.93 -5.65 -5.29
CA GLN A 93 10.68 -4.68 -4.22
C GLN A 93 9.57 -3.69 -4.62
N ILE A 94 9.61 -3.16 -5.84
CA ILE A 94 8.61 -2.19 -6.33
C ILE A 94 7.21 -2.80 -6.37
N THR A 95 7.10 -4.07 -6.79
CA THR A 95 5.80 -4.74 -6.94
C THR A 95 5.35 -5.49 -5.68
N TYR A 96 6.16 -5.51 -4.62
CA TYR A 96 5.85 -6.18 -3.37
C TYR A 96 4.51 -5.73 -2.73
N PRO A 97 4.20 -4.41 -2.63
CA PRO A 97 2.93 -3.95 -2.09
C PRO A 97 1.70 -4.48 -2.84
N VAL A 98 1.82 -4.67 -4.17
CA VAL A 98 0.72 -5.23 -4.99
C VAL A 98 0.44 -6.68 -4.59
N ARG A 99 1.48 -7.45 -4.24
CA ARG A 99 1.31 -8.82 -3.73
C ARG A 99 0.66 -8.81 -2.35
N VAL A 100 1.06 -7.89 -1.48
CA VAL A 100 0.41 -7.72 -0.16
C VAL A 100 -1.06 -7.34 -0.31
N MET A 101 -1.39 -6.37 -1.17
CA MET A 101 -2.78 -6.01 -1.51
C MET A 101 -3.58 -7.21 -2.01
N LYS A 102 -3.01 -8.06 -2.88
CA LYS A 102 -3.68 -9.27 -3.35
C LYS A 102 -4.05 -10.21 -2.19
N PHE A 103 -3.16 -10.38 -1.22
CA PHE A 103 -3.42 -11.23 -0.04
C PHE A 103 -4.32 -10.57 1.01
N LEU A 104 -4.47 -9.23 0.97
CA LEU A 104 -5.49 -8.49 1.73
C LEU A 104 -6.90 -8.63 1.12
N GLY A 105 -7.03 -9.22 -0.07
CA GLY A 105 -8.31 -9.41 -0.73
C GLY A 105 -8.63 -8.35 -1.79
N VAL A 106 -7.69 -7.48 -2.17
CA VAL A 106 -7.87 -6.54 -3.28
C VAL A 106 -8.16 -7.31 -4.58
N GLN A 107 -9.20 -6.88 -5.28
CA GLN A 107 -9.68 -7.47 -6.53
C GLN A 107 -9.43 -6.54 -7.72
N THR A 108 -9.48 -5.23 -7.49
CA THR A 108 -9.23 -4.20 -8.51
C THR A 108 -8.08 -3.32 -8.07
N LEU A 109 -7.08 -3.14 -8.95
CA LEU A 109 -5.98 -2.21 -8.72
C LEU A 109 -6.12 -1.02 -9.69
N LEU A 110 -6.21 0.18 -9.12
CA LEU A 110 -6.15 1.43 -9.86
C LEU A 110 -4.73 1.99 -9.78
N VAL A 111 -4.15 2.31 -10.93
CA VAL A 111 -2.79 2.85 -11.04
C VAL A 111 -2.86 4.15 -11.81
N SER A 112 -2.07 5.14 -11.36
CA SER A 112 -1.95 6.47 -11.95
C SER A 112 -0.53 6.77 -12.38
#